data_AF-A0A809Z3W1-F1
#
_entry.id   AF-A0A809Z3W1-F1
#
_cell.length_a   1.000
_cell.length_b   1.000
_cell.length_c   1.000
_cell.angle_alpha   90.00
_cell.angle_beta   90.00
_cell.angle_gamma   90.00
#
_symmetry.space_group_name_H-M   'P 1'
#
loop_
_entity.id
_entity.type
_entity.pdbx_description
1 polymer ?
#
loop_
_entity_poly.entity_id
_entity_poly.type
_entity_poly.pdbx_seq_one_letter_code
_entity_poly.pdbx_strand_id
1 'polypeptide(L)'
;MASGYRVARPPRDRKLKAEAETIAAEGWKWISVAVEFSYGHTQGLRKIEGKSVDLSPGERATIDALNTEQAKLETEYQDADELPEEVDQRLGEIESALAAFENRPMLYDPAEIARAGVFISIDSEGRLCVYRGYVRPEDEVPATDPDIAQAADPSSNEGKEPSTSVQRTVIAVAGSAPDAEEEDDDAARPLPDRLITELTAHRTLALRDALAENPAIAFQRCCTTSC
;
A
#
# COMPACT_ATOMS: atom_id res chain seq x y z
N MET A 1 -12.28 -11.49 -42.44
CA MET A 1 -11.02 -11.95 -41.81
C MET A 1 -10.77 -11.08 -40.59
N ALA A 2 -11.27 -11.46 -39.42
CA ALA A 2 -10.95 -10.78 -38.16
C ALA A 2 -9.80 -11.55 -37.50
N SER A 3 -8.57 -11.10 -37.78
CA SER A 3 -7.38 -11.60 -37.09
C SER A 3 -7.42 -11.08 -35.66
N GLY A 4 -8.08 -11.83 -34.78
CA GLY A 4 -8.07 -11.57 -33.35
C GLY A 4 -6.64 -11.74 -32.81
N TYR A 5 -5.91 -10.63 -32.70
CA TYR A 5 -4.69 -10.58 -31.90
C TYR A 5 -5.07 -10.79 -30.44
N ARG A 6 -5.13 -12.06 -30.02
CA ARG A 6 -5.08 -12.42 -28.62
C ARG A 6 -3.63 -12.17 -28.19
N VAL A 7 -3.31 -10.92 -27.83
CA VAL A 7 -2.05 -10.62 -27.12
C VAL A 7 -2.08 -11.50 -25.89
N ALA A 8 -1.25 -12.54 -25.87
CA ALA A 8 -1.11 -13.40 -24.71
C ALA A 8 -0.60 -12.50 -23.56
N ARG A 9 -1.51 -12.02 -22.71
CA ARG A 9 -1.16 -11.25 -21.53
C ARG A 9 -0.26 -12.16 -20.71
N PRO A 10 1.02 -11.81 -20.49
CA PRO A 10 1.92 -12.66 -19.74
C PRO A 10 1.34 -12.93 -18.35
N PRO A 11 1.59 -14.11 -17.76
CA PRO A 11 1.06 -14.45 -16.45
C PRO A 11 1.44 -13.35 -15.45
N ARG A 12 0.46 -12.93 -14.64
CA ARG A 12 0.56 -11.79 -13.72
C ARG A 12 1.76 -11.92 -12.78
N ASP A 13 2.09 -13.16 -12.42
CA ASP A 13 3.20 -13.55 -11.55
C ASP A 13 4.57 -13.19 -12.13
N ARG A 14 4.72 -13.24 -13.47
CA ARG A 14 5.99 -12.87 -14.13
C ARG A 14 6.26 -11.38 -14.04
N LYS A 15 5.21 -10.55 -14.15
CA LYS A 15 5.33 -9.09 -14.01
C LYS A 15 5.65 -8.71 -12.56
N LEU A 16 4.96 -9.34 -11.61
CA LEU A 16 5.22 -9.17 -10.18
C LEU A 16 6.66 -9.52 -9.80
N LYS A 17 7.17 -10.65 -10.31
CA LYS A 17 8.54 -11.08 -10.02
C LYS A 17 9.60 -10.14 -10.58
N ALA A 18 9.42 -9.67 -11.82
CA ALA A 18 10.36 -8.73 -12.43
C ALA A 18 10.42 -7.41 -11.65
N GLU A 19 9.28 -6.90 -11.17
CA GLU A 19 9.26 -5.70 -10.35
C GLU A 19 9.89 -5.94 -8.97
N ALA A 20 9.62 -7.10 -8.35
CA ALA A 20 10.23 -7.47 -7.09
C ALA A 20 11.75 -7.55 -7.17
N GLU A 21 12.31 -8.02 -8.28
CA GLU A 21 13.75 -8.04 -8.54
C GLU A 21 14.32 -6.61 -8.68
N THR A 22 13.62 -5.71 -9.38
CA THR A 22 14.00 -4.28 -9.47
C THR A 22 14.02 -3.63 -8.09
N ILE A 23 13.00 -3.88 -7.26
CA ILE A 23 12.88 -3.32 -5.92
C ILE A 23 13.89 -3.97 -4.96
N ALA A 24 14.22 -5.24 -5.13
CA ALA A 24 15.27 -5.89 -4.33
C ALA A 24 16.63 -5.21 -4.51
N ALA A 25 16.91 -4.65 -5.69
CA ALA A 25 18.14 -3.88 -5.92
C ALA A 25 18.18 -2.56 -5.11
N GLU A 26 17.04 -2.06 -4.63
CA GLU A 26 16.95 -0.86 -3.77
C GLU A 26 17.43 -1.15 -2.33
N GLY A 27 17.55 -2.43 -1.92
CA GLY A 27 18.15 -2.83 -0.64
C GLY A 27 17.17 -3.01 0.53
N TRP A 28 15.88 -3.18 0.26
CA TRP A 28 14.86 -3.41 1.29
C TRP A 28 15.12 -4.69 2.09
N LYS A 29 14.73 -4.71 3.37
CA LYS A 29 14.92 -5.86 4.27
C LYS A 29 14.21 -7.12 3.77
N TRP A 30 12.96 -6.95 3.36
CA TRP A 30 12.12 -8.03 2.85
C TRP A 30 11.15 -7.48 1.81
N ILE A 31 10.76 -8.32 0.86
CA ILE A 31 9.74 -8.00 -0.15
C ILE A 31 8.69 -9.10 -0.08
N SER A 32 7.44 -8.72 0.09
CA SER A 32 6.30 -9.63 0.03
C SER A 32 5.54 -9.39 -1.27
N VAL A 33 5.40 -10.44 -2.07
CA VAL A 33 4.76 -10.38 -3.39
C VAL A 33 3.56 -11.30 -3.36
N ALA A 34 2.38 -10.76 -3.64
CA ALA A 34 1.14 -11.53 -3.78
C ALA A 34 0.29 -10.94 -4.90
N VAL A 35 -0.57 -11.74 -5.53
CA VAL A 35 -1.54 -11.21 -6.50
C VAL A 35 -2.54 -10.29 -5.79
N GLU A 36 -3.01 -10.72 -4.62
CA GLU A 36 -3.90 -9.98 -3.73
C GLU A 36 -3.53 -10.33 -2.28
N PHE A 37 -3.59 -9.35 -1.38
CA PHE A 37 -3.35 -9.57 0.05
C PHE A 37 -4.67 -9.60 0.81
N SER A 38 -4.79 -10.52 1.78
CA SER A 38 -5.94 -10.57 2.67
C SER A 38 -6.11 -9.26 3.44
N TYR A 39 -7.36 -9.00 3.84
CA TYR A 39 -7.70 -7.86 4.67
C TYR A 39 -6.86 -7.86 5.95
N GLY A 40 -6.22 -6.72 6.26
CA GLY A 40 -5.40 -6.58 7.45
C GLY A 40 -3.96 -7.07 7.35
N HIS A 41 -3.44 -7.40 6.16
CA HIS A 41 -2.02 -7.77 5.98
C HIS A 41 -1.01 -6.69 6.42
N THR A 42 -1.47 -5.45 6.62
CA THR A 42 -0.69 -4.33 7.16
C THR A 42 -0.92 -4.09 8.66
N GLN A 43 -1.81 -4.84 9.31
CA GLN A 43 -2.11 -4.67 10.74
C GLN A 43 -0.90 -5.06 11.58
N GLY A 44 -0.53 -4.20 12.53
CA GLY A 44 0.65 -4.37 13.38
C GLY A 44 1.98 -3.95 12.74
N LEU A 45 2.00 -3.52 11.47
CA LEU A 45 3.19 -2.95 10.85
C LEU A 45 3.21 -1.43 10.97
N ARG A 46 4.37 -0.85 11.30
CA ARG A 46 4.56 0.61 11.26
C ARG A 46 4.88 1.04 9.84
N LYS A 47 4.10 1.99 9.31
CA LYS A 47 4.36 2.60 8.00
C LYS A 47 5.35 3.76 8.16
N ILE A 48 6.40 3.76 7.35
CA ILE A 48 7.32 4.87 7.16
C ILE A 48 6.80 5.72 6.01
N GLU A 49 6.68 7.02 6.26
CA GLU A 49 6.36 7.99 5.22
C GLU A 49 7.64 8.31 4.43
N GLY A 50 7.62 7.96 3.14
CA GLY A 50 8.69 8.36 2.23
C GLY A 50 8.63 9.86 1.98
N LYS A 51 9.80 10.50 1.78
CA LYS A 51 9.85 11.90 1.37
C LYS A 51 9.68 11.97 -0.14
N SER A 52 8.64 12.65 -0.62
CA SER A 52 8.53 12.98 -2.04
C SER A 52 9.71 13.86 -2.44
N VAL A 53 10.32 13.60 -3.59
CA VAL A 53 11.35 14.48 -4.14
C VAL A 53 10.71 15.83 -4.43
N ASP A 54 11.28 16.91 -3.87
CA ASP A 54 10.83 18.26 -4.16
C ASP A 54 10.96 18.54 -5.66
N LEU A 55 9.89 19.04 -6.26
CA LEU A 55 9.92 19.40 -7.67
C LEU A 55 10.81 20.60 -7.87
N SER A 56 11.75 20.46 -8.80
CA SER A 56 12.59 21.58 -9.20
C SER A 56 11.73 22.68 -9.86
N PRO A 57 12.16 23.95 -9.80
CA PRO A 57 11.43 25.05 -10.43
C PRO A 57 11.27 24.87 -11.95
N GLY A 58 12.20 24.18 -12.62
CA GLY A 58 12.10 23.87 -14.05
C GLY A 58 11.01 22.83 -14.36
N GLU A 59 10.90 21.79 -13.53
CA GLU A 59 9.83 20.80 -13.66
C GLU A 59 8.47 21.40 -13.31
N ARG A 60 8.43 22.28 -12.30
CA ARG A 60 7.20 23.00 -11.95
C ARG A 60 6.70 23.84 -13.11
N ALA A 61 7.59 24.60 -13.75
CA ALA A 61 7.26 25.38 -14.95
C ALA A 61 6.76 24.50 -16.11
N THR A 62 7.30 23.28 -16.24
CA THR A 62 6.85 22.32 -17.25
C THR A 62 5.44 21.81 -16.95
N ILE A 63 5.14 21.46 -15.70
CA ILE A 63 3.80 21.05 -15.26
C ILE A 63 2.80 22.19 -15.47
N ASP A 64 3.16 23.42 -15.09
CA ASP A 64 2.28 24.57 -15.27
C ASP A 64 2.00 24.84 -16.75
N ALA A 65 3.01 24.67 -17.62
CA ALA A 65 2.83 24.78 -19.07
C ALA A 65 1.89 23.70 -19.62
N LEU A 66 2.07 22.44 -19.19
CA LEU A 66 1.21 21.30 -19.59
C LEU A 66 -0.24 21.49 -19.12
N ASN A 67 -0.46 21.90 -17.86
CA ASN A 67 -1.79 22.21 -17.34
C ASN A 67 -2.45 23.38 -18.10
N THR A 68 -1.65 24.40 -18.47
CA THR A 68 -2.15 25.52 -19.26
C THR A 68 -2.57 25.08 -20.66
N GLU A 69 -1.85 24.14 -21.27
CA GLU A 69 -2.21 23.55 -22.56
C GLU A 69 -3.49 22.73 -22.46
N GLN A 70 -3.59 21.84 -21.45
CA GLN A 70 -4.80 21.05 -21.18
C GLN A 70 -6.02 21.96 -21.01
N ALA A 71 -5.94 22.97 -20.14
CA ALA A 71 -7.06 23.88 -19.89
C ALA A 71 -7.52 24.64 -21.15
N LYS A 72 -6.59 24.97 -22.06
CA LYS A 72 -6.93 25.59 -23.35
C LYS A 72 -7.69 24.62 -24.24
N LEU A 73 -7.21 23.38 -24.37
CA LEU A 73 -7.88 22.34 -25.16
C LEU A 73 -9.26 22.04 -24.59
N GLU A 74 -9.39 21.89 -23.27
CA GLU A 74 -10.68 21.71 -22.60
C GLU A 74 -11.65 22.86 -22.88
N THR A 75 -11.17 24.12 -22.82
CA THR A 75 -12.02 25.29 -23.09
C THR A 75 -12.44 25.38 -24.56
N GLU A 76 -11.52 25.11 -25.49
CA GLU A 76 -11.77 25.19 -26.93
C GLU A 76 -12.79 24.14 -27.39
N TYR A 77 -12.78 22.96 -26.76
CA TYR A 77 -13.63 21.83 -27.12
C TYR A 77 -14.74 21.55 -26.10
N GLN A 78 -15.01 22.44 -25.15
CA GLN A 78 -16.05 22.26 -24.12
C GLN A 78 -17.46 22.12 -24.71
N ASP A 79 -17.73 22.84 -25.81
CA ASP A 79 -19.03 22.90 -26.49
C ASP A 79 -19.06 21.99 -27.74
N ALA A 80 -17.99 21.24 -28.00
CA ALA A 80 -17.91 20.33 -29.13
C ALA A 80 -18.64 19.02 -28.80
N ASP A 81 -19.51 18.56 -29.70
CA ASP A 81 -20.22 17.28 -29.54
C ASP A 81 -19.27 16.06 -29.61
N GLU A 82 -18.12 16.22 -30.28
CA GLU A 82 -17.09 15.18 -30.42
C GLU A 82 -15.69 15.82 -30.49
N LEU A 83 -14.73 15.24 -29.77
CA LEU A 83 -13.33 15.66 -29.79
C LEU A 83 -12.61 15.08 -31.02
N PRO A 84 -11.86 15.89 -31.79
CA PRO A 84 -10.97 15.37 -32.82
C PRO A 84 -9.95 14.39 -32.24
N GLU A 85 -9.62 13.32 -32.96
CA GLU A 85 -8.69 12.27 -32.51
C GLU A 85 -7.30 12.85 -32.18
N GLU A 86 -6.87 13.90 -32.89
CA GLU A 86 -5.62 14.59 -32.59
C GLU A 86 -5.65 15.29 -31.22
N VAL A 87 -6.80 15.83 -30.81
CA VAL A 87 -6.95 16.52 -29.51
C VAL A 87 -7.04 15.52 -28.38
N ASP A 88 -7.79 14.43 -28.56
CA ASP A 88 -7.87 13.33 -27.61
C ASP A 88 -6.49 12.71 -27.35
N GLN A 89 -5.73 12.43 -28.41
CA GLN A 89 -4.36 11.93 -28.32
C GLN A 89 -3.44 12.91 -27.57
N ARG A 90 -3.58 14.21 -27.81
CA ARG A 90 -2.78 15.24 -27.13
C ARG A 90 -3.12 15.36 -25.65
N LEU A 91 -4.40 15.31 -25.29
CA LEU A 91 -4.82 15.27 -23.89
C LEU A 91 -4.25 14.05 -23.17
N GLY A 92 -4.31 12.87 -23.79
CA GLY A 92 -3.72 11.65 -23.24
C GLY A 92 -2.20 11.73 -23.05
N GLU A 93 -1.48 12.37 -23.96
CA GLU A 93 -0.03 12.64 -23.83
C GLU A 93 0.26 13.57 -22.65
N ILE A 94 -0.52 14.64 -22.50
CA ILE A 94 -0.38 15.61 -21.39
C ILE A 94 -0.65 14.92 -20.06
N GLU A 95 -1.75 14.17 -19.95
CA GLU A 95 -2.09 13.41 -18.74
C GLU A 95 -1.01 12.40 -18.39
N SER A 96 -0.49 11.67 -19.38
CA SER A 96 0.60 10.72 -19.19
C SER A 96 1.88 11.40 -18.70
N ALA A 97 2.21 12.57 -19.25
CA ALA A 97 3.37 13.35 -18.83
C ALA A 97 3.21 13.89 -17.40
N LEU A 98 2.02 14.39 -17.04
CA LEU A 98 1.69 14.84 -15.69
C LEU A 98 1.77 13.68 -14.69
N ALA A 99 1.19 12.53 -15.02
CA ALA A 99 1.23 11.33 -14.20
C ALA A 99 2.68 10.82 -13.99
N ALA A 100 3.57 10.97 -14.97
CA ALA A 100 4.98 10.61 -14.81
C ALA A 100 5.69 11.47 -13.74
N PHE A 101 5.28 12.74 -13.58
CA PHE A 101 5.80 13.61 -12.53
C PHE A 101 5.23 13.29 -11.15
N GLU A 102 4.03 12.72 -11.07
CA GLU A 102 3.39 12.31 -9.80
C GLU A 102 3.88 10.95 -9.31
N ASN A 103 4.12 10.00 -10.22
CA ASN A 103 4.58 8.65 -9.91
C ASN A 103 6.09 8.55 -9.59
N ARG A 104 6.73 9.65 -9.18
CA ARG A 104 8.16 9.66 -8.88
C ARG A 104 8.48 8.75 -7.68
N PRO A 105 9.62 8.06 -7.68
CA PRO A 105 10.06 7.28 -6.52
C PRO A 105 10.18 8.18 -5.28
N MET A 106 9.54 7.76 -4.19
CA MET A 106 9.73 8.40 -2.89
C MET A 106 11.13 8.09 -2.37
N LEU A 107 11.80 9.06 -1.77
CA LEU A 107 13.08 8.85 -1.12
C LEU A 107 12.86 8.35 0.31
N TYR A 108 13.59 7.30 0.65
CA TYR A 108 13.66 6.74 1.99
C TYR A 108 15.10 6.84 2.50
N ASP A 109 15.27 7.07 3.79
CA ASP A 109 16.60 7.05 4.40
C ASP A 109 17.15 5.62 4.35
N PRO A 110 18.41 5.39 3.93
CA PRO A 110 18.99 4.05 3.85
C PRO A 110 18.92 3.26 5.17
N ALA A 111 18.95 3.93 6.33
CA ALA A 111 18.77 3.28 7.63
C ALA A 111 17.33 2.77 7.84
N GLU A 112 16.36 3.36 7.14
CA GLU A 112 14.96 2.95 7.13
C GLU A 112 14.72 1.82 6.13
N ILE A 113 15.33 1.90 4.93
CA ILE A 113 15.26 0.86 3.90
C ILE A 113 15.80 -0.48 4.45
N ALA A 114 16.87 -0.45 5.24
CA ALA A 114 17.48 -1.65 5.83
C ALA A 114 16.61 -2.39 6.87
N ARG A 115 15.55 -1.74 7.39
CA ARG A 115 14.61 -2.31 8.39
C ARG A 115 13.18 -2.44 7.87
N ALA A 116 12.84 -1.70 6.83
CA ALA A 116 11.52 -1.72 6.23
C ALA A 116 11.45 -2.74 5.09
N GLY A 117 10.24 -3.19 4.81
CA GLY A 117 9.94 -4.00 3.65
C GLY A 117 8.88 -3.38 2.76
N VAL A 118 8.63 -4.09 1.67
CA VAL A 118 7.76 -3.65 0.57
C VAL A 118 6.74 -4.74 0.29
N PHE A 119 5.48 -4.33 0.15
CA PHE A 119 4.43 -5.17 -0.42
C PHE A 119 4.24 -4.82 -1.90
N ILE A 120 4.18 -5.84 -2.75
CA ILE A 120 3.90 -5.69 -4.18
C ILE A 120 2.65 -6.51 -4.48
N SER A 121 1.61 -5.84 -4.99
CA SER A 121 0.37 -6.48 -5.41
C SER A 121 -0.11 -5.97 -6.76
N ILE A 122 -1.15 -6.62 -7.28
CA ILE A 122 -1.88 -6.13 -8.45
C ILE A 122 -3.30 -5.76 -8.00
N ASP A 123 -3.80 -4.60 -8.39
CA ASP A 123 -5.17 -4.19 -8.12
C ASP A 123 -6.20 -4.97 -8.98
N SER A 124 -7.49 -4.77 -8.70
CA SER A 124 -8.58 -5.39 -9.48
C SER A 124 -8.56 -4.98 -10.97
N GLU A 125 -7.95 -3.85 -11.30
CA GLU A 125 -7.81 -3.31 -12.66
C GLU A 125 -6.54 -3.85 -13.36
N GLY A 126 -5.71 -4.61 -12.66
CA GLY A 126 -4.49 -5.21 -13.19
C GLY A 126 -3.29 -4.26 -13.22
N ARG A 127 -3.34 -3.16 -12.48
CA ARG A 127 -2.24 -2.21 -12.27
C ARG A 127 -1.37 -2.69 -11.11
N LEU A 128 -0.08 -2.42 -11.23
CA LEU A 128 0.92 -2.78 -10.24
C LEU A 128 0.86 -1.79 -9.06
N CYS A 129 0.65 -2.29 -7.85
CA CYS A 129 0.64 -1.51 -6.63
C CYS A 129 1.87 -1.87 -5.80
N VAL A 130 2.70 -0.87 -5.50
CA VAL A 130 3.89 -1.05 -4.67
C VAL A 130 3.76 -0.22 -3.39
N TYR A 131 3.62 -0.90 -2.26
CA TYR A 131 3.51 -0.29 -0.95
C TYR A 131 4.85 -0.44 -0.22
N ARG A 132 5.66 0.63 -0.26
CA ARG A 132 6.98 0.70 0.40
C ARG A 132 6.87 1.23 1.83
N GLY A 133 7.85 0.88 2.67
CA GLY A 133 8.02 1.47 4.00
C GLY A 133 7.34 0.73 5.16
N TYR A 134 7.18 -0.59 5.12
CA TYR A 134 6.54 -1.34 6.20
C TYR A 134 7.58 -1.96 7.14
N VAL A 135 7.63 -1.49 8.38
CA VAL A 135 8.51 -2.05 9.41
C VAL A 135 7.73 -3.08 10.21
N ARG A 136 8.29 -4.29 10.33
CA ARG A 136 7.75 -5.33 11.19
C ARG A 136 8.16 -5.04 12.65
N PRO A 137 7.34 -5.38 13.65
CA PRO A 137 7.70 -5.19 15.06
C PRO A 137 9.05 -5.81 15.45
N GLU A 138 9.45 -6.91 14.80
CA GLU A 138 10.73 -7.58 15.06
C GLU A 138 11.95 -6.82 14.51
N ASP A 139 11.72 -5.93 13.53
CA ASP A 139 12.74 -5.09 12.90
C ASP A 139 12.74 -3.65 13.48
N GLU A 140 11.94 -3.41 14.53
CA GLU A 140 11.94 -2.14 15.25
C GLU A 140 13.14 -2.08 16.21
N VAL A 141 13.99 -1.08 16.02
CA VAL A 141 15.08 -0.81 16.97
C VAL A 141 14.41 -0.35 18.27
N PRO A 142 14.71 -0.95 19.44
CA PRO A 142 14.29 -0.38 20.71
C PRO A 142 14.72 1.08 20.71
N ALA A 143 13.76 2.00 20.90
CA ALA A 143 14.09 3.39 21.12
C ALA A 143 15.16 3.40 22.21
N THR A 144 16.39 3.78 21.85
CA THR A 144 17.39 4.10 22.86
C THR A 144 16.86 5.37 23.48
N ASP A 145 16.09 5.19 24.56
CA ASP A 145 15.75 6.25 25.48
C ASP A 145 17.10 6.88 25.88
N PRO A 146 17.36 8.17 25.57
CA PRO A 146 18.68 8.76 25.78
C PRO A 146 18.99 9.02 27.26
N ASP A 147 18.44 8.23 28.21
CA ASP A 147 18.53 8.53 29.63
C ASP A 147 18.94 7.37 30.55
N ILE A 148 19.56 6.30 30.03
CA ILE A 148 20.32 5.38 30.91
C ILE A 148 21.56 4.82 30.20
N ALA A 149 22.63 5.61 30.13
CA ALA A 149 23.99 5.09 29.99
C ALA A 149 24.96 5.98 30.76
N GLN A 150 24.86 5.84 32.07
CA GLN A 150 25.84 6.32 33.03
C GLN A 150 27.21 5.73 32.73
N ALA A 151 28.17 6.64 32.55
CA ALA A 151 29.62 6.47 32.62
C ALA A 151 30.16 5.06 32.95
N ALA A 152 30.74 4.41 31.93
CA ALA A 152 31.87 3.50 32.10
C ALA A 152 32.79 3.62 30.87
N ASP A 153 33.95 4.23 31.11
CA ASP A 153 35.08 4.47 30.19
C ASP A 153 35.80 3.13 29.82
N PRO A 154 36.76 3.10 28.87
CA PRO A 154 36.83 2.04 27.86
C PRO A 154 38.07 1.16 28.08
N SER A 155 38.00 -0.10 27.68
CA SER A 155 39.25 -0.81 27.41
C SER A 155 39.05 -1.92 26.40
N SER A 156 39.81 -1.80 25.30
CA SER A 156 40.49 -2.87 24.54
C SER A 156 39.61 -4.05 24.09
N ASN A 157 39.57 -4.50 22.83
CA ASN A 157 40.64 -4.59 21.85
C ASN A 157 40.09 -5.21 20.55
N GLU A 158 40.72 -4.87 19.43
CA GLU A 158 40.90 -5.68 18.20
C GLU A 158 39.71 -6.41 17.52
N GLY A 159 39.39 -5.88 16.33
CA GLY A 159 39.64 -6.64 15.10
C GLY A 159 38.62 -7.68 14.67
N LYS A 160 37.62 -7.27 13.88
CA LYS A 160 37.12 -8.12 12.79
C LYS A 160 36.59 -7.32 11.62
N GLU A 161 37.26 -7.52 10.49
CA GLU A 161 37.01 -7.10 9.11
C GLU A 161 35.54 -6.87 8.73
N PRO A 162 35.26 -5.92 7.81
CA PRO A 162 33.92 -5.63 7.33
C PRO A 162 33.41 -6.81 6.52
N SER A 163 32.54 -7.61 7.14
CA SER A 163 31.72 -8.55 6.39
C SER A 163 30.73 -7.70 5.60
N THR A 164 31.04 -7.46 4.32
CA THR A 164 30.08 -7.06 3.29
C THR A 164 29.06 -8.19 3.17
N SER A 165 28.17 -8.24 4.16
CA SER A 165 26.96 -9.02 4.09
C SER A 165 26.13 -8.36 3.01
N VAL A 166 26.20 -8.91 1.81
CA VAL A 166 25.19 -8.69 0.79
C VAL A 166 23.90 -9.18 1.44
N GLN A 167 23.18 -8.24 2.08
CA GLN A 167 21.88 -8.49 2.67
C GLN A 167 20.98 -8.91 1.50
N ARG A 168 20.91 -10.21 1.24
CA ARG A 168 20.01 -10.75 0.23
C ARG A 168 18.60 -10.49 0.73
N THR A 169 17.95 -9.49 0.14
CA THR A 169 16.54 -9.20 0.34
C THR A 169 15.74 -10.50 0.16
N VAL A 170 15.04 -10.90 1.20
CA VAL A 170 14.19 -12.10 1.16
C VAL A 170 12.91 -11.73 0.41
N ILE A 171 12.79 -12.20 -0.83
CA ILE A 171 11.56 -12.07 -1.63
C ILE A 171 10.66 -13.26 -1.26
N ALA A 172 9.69 -13.01 -0.38
CA ALA A 172 8.64 -13.96 -0.06
C ALA A 172 7.52 -13.79 -1.09
N VAL A 173 7.44 -14.72 -2.05
CA VAL A 173 6.26 -14.85 -2.92
C VAL A 173 5.22 -15.66 -2.15
N ALA A 174 4.15 -15.00 -1.71
CA ALA A 174 3.00 -15.69 -1.13
C ALA A 174 2.27 -16.40 -2.28
N GLY A 175 2.65 -17.67 -2.53
CA GLY A 175 2.12 -18.48 -3.63
C GLY A 175 2.96 -19.68 -4.06
N SER A 176 4.15 -19.90 -3.50
CA SER A 176 4.91 -21.15 -3.70
C SER A 176 5.13 -21.84 -2.36
N ALA A 177 4.22 -22.75 -2.02
CA ALA A 177 4.33 -23.62 -0.86
C ALA A 177 5.41 -24.68 -1.09
N PRO A 178 6.25 -25.02 -0.10
CA PRO A 178 6.89 -26.32 -0.05
C PRO A 178 5.83 -27.37 0.29
N ASP A 179 5.89 -28.48 -0.44
CA ASP A 179 5.08 -29.68 -0.26
C ASP A 179 5.13 -30.16 1.20
N ALA A 180 4.04 -29.90 1.92
CA ALA A 180 3.74 -30.44 3.23
C ALA A 180 2.30 -30.94 3.13
N GLU A 181 2.18 -32.25 3.04
CA GLU A 181 0.91 -32.95 3.01
C GLU A 181 0.08 -32.62 4.26
N GLU A 182 -1.21 -32.36 4.02
CA GLU A 182 -2.35 -32.40 4.95
C GLU A 182 -2.49 -31.31 6.03
N GLU A 183 -3.28 -30.26 5.75
CA GLU A 183 -4.64 -30.07 6.31
C GLU A 183 -5.24 -28.76 5.74
N ASP A 184 -5.96 -28.89 4.63
CA ASP A 184 -6.61 -27.79 3.91
C ASP A 184 -8.09 -27.75 4.31
N ASP A 185 -8.47 -27.06 5.40
CA ASP A 185 -9.87 -26.62 5.62
C ASP A 185 -10.10 -25.61 6.79
N ASP A 186 -9.46 -24.43 6.80
CA ASP A 186 -9.87 -23.37 7.78
C ASP A 186 -9.80 -21.91 7.29
N ALA A 187 -9.78 -21.68 5.97
CA ALA A 187 -9.87 -20.32 5.40
C ALA A 187 -11.29 -19.94 4.90
N ALA A 188 -12.25 -20.87 4.98
CA ALA A 188 -13.65 -20.64 4.58
C ALA A 188 -14.68 -21.09 5.63
N ARG A 189 -14.25 -21.46 6.85
CA ARG A 189 -15.21 -21.83 7.90
C ARG A 189 -15.93 -20.54 8.32
N PRO A 190 -17.26 -20.43 8.12
CA PRO A 190 -18.02 -19.30 8.65
C PRO A 190 -17.73 -19.17 10.15
N LEU A 191 -17.67 -17.93 10.65
CA LEU A 191 -17.44 -17.65 12.07
C LEU A 191 -18.29 -18.63 12.91
N PRO A 192 -17.70 -19.35 13.89
CA PRO A 192 -18.44 -20.37 14.61
C PRO A 192 -19.69 -19.75 15.26
N ASP A 193 -20.83 -20.42 15.12
CA ASP A 193 -22.15 -19.91 15.53
C ASP A 193 -22.20 -19.41 16.98
N ARG A 194 -21.37 -20.00 17.84
CA ARG A 194 -21.19 -19.56 19.22
C ARG A 194 -20.62 -18.14 19.33
N LEU A 195 -19.59 -17.81 18.55
CA LEU A 195 -18.99 -16.47 18.49
C LEU A 195 -19.99 -15.45 17.92
N ILE A 196 -20.76 -15.83 16.91
CA ILE A 196 -21.84 -14.98 16.36
C ILE A 196 -22.91 -14.72 17.43
N THR A 197 -23.29 -15.75 18.19
CA THR A 197 -24.28 -15.63 19.27
C THR A 197 -23.77 -14.74 20.40
N GLU A 198 -22.53 -14.92 20.83
CA GLU A 198 -21.89 -14.11 21.87
C GLU A 198 -21.74 -12.63 21.43
N LEU A 199 -21.29 -12.38 20.20
CA LEU A 199 -21.19 -11.02 19.63
C LEU A 199 -22.56 -10.35 19.50
N THR A 200 -23.57 -11.12 19.07
CA THR A 200 -24.97 -10.63 18.98
C THR A 200 -25.51 -10.29 20.35
N ALA A 201 -25.26 -11.14 21.36
CA ALA A 201 -25.64 -10.87 22.74
C ALA A 201 -24.99 -9.58 23.24
N HIS A 202 -23.68 -9.42 23.05
CA HIS A 202 -22.95 -8.23 23.46
C HIS A 202 -23.47 -6.96 22.77
N ARG A 203 -23.75 -7.03 21.45
CA ARG A 203 -24.33 -5.91 20.70
C ARG A 203 -25.72 -5.53 21.20
N THR A 204 -26.59 -6.50 21.51
CA THR A 204 -27.92 -6.19 22.06
C THR A 204 -27.84 -5.60 23.47
N LEU A 205 -26.87 -6.04 24.27
CA LEU A 205 -26.65 -5.50 25.61
C LEU A 205 -26.16 -4.05 25.53
N ALA A 206 -25.15 -3.76 24.70
CA ALA A 206 -24.66 -2.41 24.48
C ALA A 206 -25.74 -1.46 23.92
N LEU A 207 -26.59 -1.94 23.00
CA LEU A 207 -27.70 -1.15 22.48
C LEU A 207 -28.80 -0.89 23.53
N ARG A 208 -29.08 -1.86 24.42
CA ARG A 208 -30.03 -1.68 25.52
C ARG A 208 -29.49 -0.70 26.56
N ASP A 209 -28.21 -0.77 26.85
CA ASP A 209 -27.53 0.13 27.79
C ASP A 209 -27.52 1.56 27.27
N ALA A 210 -27.10 1.77 26.01
CA ALA A 210 -27.14 3.07 25.35
C ALA A 210 -28.56 3.66 25.23
N LEU A 211 -29.59 2.81 25.09
CA LEU A 211 -30.99 3.23 25.09
C LEU A 211 -31.48 3.61 26.50
N ALA A 212 -31.03 2.91 27.54
CA ALA A 212 -31.35 3.23 28.93
C ALA A 212 -30.70 4.55 29.38
N GLU A 213 -29.50 4.86 28.88
CA GLU A 213 -28.80 6.12 29.14
C GLU A 213 -29.43 7.33 28.39
N ASN A 214 -30.22 7.09 27.33
CA ASN A 214 -30.84 8.15 26.51
C ASN A 214 -32.38 8.06 26.46
N PRO A 215 -33.10 8.32 27.57
CA PRO A 215 -34.57 8.22 27.65
C PRO A 215 -35.32 9.21 26.74
N ALA A 216 -34.68 10.30 26.32
CA ALA A 216 -35.28 11.30 25.43
C ALA A 216 -35.57 10.75 24.01
N ILE A 217 -34.76 9.82 23.52
CA ILE A 217 -34.91 9.21 22.18
C ILE A 217 -36.05 8.17 22.18
N ALA A 218 -36.26 7.48 23.31
CA ALA A 218 -37.38 6.57 23.50
C ALA A 218 -38.74 7.29 23.50
N PHE A 219 -38.81 8.49 24.10
CA PHE A 219 -40.05 9.27 24.18
C PHE A 219 -40.49 9.87 22.83
N GLN A 220 -39.56 10.33 21.98
CA GLN A 220 -39.88 10.91 20.67
C GLN A 220 -40.57 9.94 19.71
N ARG A 221 -40.29 8.63 19.83
CA ARG A 221 -40.86 7.60 18.96
C ARG A 221 -42.27 7.16 19.38
N CYS A 222 -42.62 7.32 20.65
CA CYS A 222 -43.96 7.00 21.16
C CYS A 222 -44.97 8.13 20.86
N CYS A 223 -44.54 9.39 20.86
CA CYS A 223 -45.42 10.53 20.60
C CYS A 223 -45.78 10.74 19.12
N THR A 224 -44.98 10.22 18.17
CA THR A 224 -45.21 10.41 16.72
C THR A 224 -46.09 9.34 16.07
N THR A 225 -46.47 8.27 16.78
CA THR A 225 -47.38 7.22 16.26
C THR A 225 -48.81 7.36 16.80
N SER A 226 -49.09 8.32 17.69
CA SER A 226 -50.40 8.54 18.30
C SER A 226 -50.94 9.97 18.12
N CYS A 227 -50.57 10.64 17.03
CA CYS A 227 -51.24 11.83 16.50
C CYS A 227 -51.61 11.59 15.04
#